data_AF-A0A2E6RLS5-F1
#
_entry.id   AF-A0A2E6RLS5-F1
#
_cell.length_a   1.000
_cell.length_b   1.000
_cell.length_c   1.000
_cell.angle_alpha   90.00
_cell.angle_beta   90.00
_cell.angle_gamma   90.00
#
_symmetry.space_group_name_H-M   'P 1'
#
loop_
_entity.id
_entity.type
_entity.pdbx_description
1 polymer ?
#
loop_
_entity_poly.entity_id
_entity_poly.type
_entity_poly.pdbx_seq_one_letter_code
_entity_poly.pdbx_strand_id
1 'polypeptide(L)'
;MNKLVNGVVVPLTSDELKDLETRKAAAPSETEIKWLQVRNKRNRLLLDTDWVVTKASDTGVALSDEWKTYRQELRDLPATQTDVDNITYPTKPN
;
A
#
# COMPACT_ATOMS: atom_id res chain seq x y z
N MET A 1 10.39 -15.00 26.88
CA MET A 1 9.46 -15.55 25.87
C MET A 1 9.73 -17.05 25.80
N ASN A 2 8.70 -17.89 25.72
CA ASN A 2 8.80 -19.35 25.94
C ASN A 2 8.37 -20.12 24.70
N LYS A 3 8.92 -21.32 24.51
CA LYS A 3 8.57 -22.25 23.44
C LYS A 3 7.96 -23.52 24.03
N LEU A 4 7.13 -24.20 23.24
CA LEU A 4 6.63 -25.54 23.57
C LEU A 4 7.55 -26.59 22.94
N VAL A 5 8.12 -27.48 23.75
CA VAL A 5 8.90 -28.62 23.29
C VAL A 5 8.31 -29.86 23.91
N ASN A 6 7.80 -30.78 23.09
CA ASN A 6 7.17 -32.03 23.53
C ASN A 6 6.08 -31.83 24.61
N GLY A 7 5.26 -30.77 24.47
CA GLY A 7 4.18 -30.47 25.41
C GLY A 7 4.60 -29.74 26.69
N VAL A 8 5.89 -29.44 26.87
CA VAL A 8 6.41 -28.69 28.03
C VAL A 8 6.80 -27.27 27.59
N VAL A 9 6.39 -26.27 28.38
CA VAL A 9 6.79 -24.87 28.18
C VAL A 9 8.20 -24.68 28.73
N VAL A 10 9.14 -24.32 27.86
CA VAL A 10 10.54 -24.03 28.21
C VAL A 10 10.91 -22.61 27.78
N PRO A 11 11.79 -21.90 28.50
CA PRO A 11 12.25 -20.58 28.06
C PRO A 11 13.01 -20.68 26.73
N LEU A 12 12.91 -19.66 25.89
CA LEU A 12 13.78 -19.54 24.71
C LEU A 12 15.24 -19.37 25.16
N THR A 13 16.16 -19.96 24.41
CA THR A 13 17.60 -19.74 24.63
C THR A 13 17.99 -18.32 24.19
N SER A 14 19.17 -17.85 24.62
CA SER A 14 19.70 -16.55 24.20
C SER A 14 19.82 -16.41 22.68
N ASP A 15 20.24 -17.49 22.00
CA ASP A 15 20.36 -17.51 20.54
C ASP A 15 18.98 -17.47 19.86
N GLU A 16 18.00 -18.21 20.37
CA GLU A 16 16.63 -18.19 19.84
C GLU A 16 15.93 -16.85 20.08
N LEU A 17 16.19 -16.19 21.21
CA LEU A 17 15.72 -14.83 21.46
C LEU A 17 16.35 -13.85 20.47
N LYS A 18 17.66 -13.97 20.22
CA LYS A 18 18.36 -13.10 19.26
C LYS A 18 17.84 -13.27 17.83
N ASP A 19 17.58 -14.51 17.41
CA ASP A 19 16.96 -14.79 16.10
C ASP A 19 15.56 -14.16 16.01
N LEU A 20 14.73 -14.37 17.04
CA LEU A 20 13.39 -13.81 17.10
C LEU A 20 13.40 -12.28 17.00
N GLU A 21 14.28 -11.61 17.76
CA GLU A 21 14.39 -10.15 17.71
C GLU A 21 14.91 -9.67 16.34
N THR A 22 15.83 -10.41 15.71
CA THR A 22 16.28 -10.12 14.34
C THR A 22 15.13 -10.23 13.35
N ARG A 23 14.30 -11.28 13.45
CA ARG A 23 13.12 -11.48 12.59
C ARG A 23 12.06 -10.42 12.79
N LYS A 24 11.80 -10.01 14.04
CA LYS A 24 10.89 -8.89 14.33
C LYS A 24 11.42 -7.58 13.78
N ALA A 25 12.71 -7.31 13.93
CA ALA A 25 13.34 -6.12 13.38
C ALA A 25 13.32 -6.08 11.84
N ALA A 26 13.31 -7.25 11.19
CA ALA A 26 13.16 -7.38 9.73
C ALA A 26 11.70 -7.35 9.24
N ALA A 27 10.72 -7.47 10.14
CA ALA A 27 9.30 -7.40 9.76
C ALA A 27 8.93 -5.95 9.40
N PRO A 28 8.05 -5.73 8.39
CA PRO A 28 7.55 -4.40 8.10
C PRO A 28 6.89 -3.78 9.34
N SER A 29 7.24 -2.54 9.62
CA SER A 29 6.55 -1.71 10.61
C SER A 29 5.08 -1.51 10.24
N GLU A 30 4.26 -1.15 11.22
CA GLU A 30 2.86 -0.80 10.99
C GLU A 30 2.72 0.32 9.93
N THR A 31 3.58 1.34 10.02
CA THR A 31 3.63 2.43 9.05
C THR A 31 3.91 1.94 7.63
N GLU A 32 4.85 1.01 7.45
CA GLU A 32 5.13 0.43 6.14
C GLU A 32 3.95 -0.37 5.60
N ILE A 33 3.25 -1.13 6.45
CA ILE A 33 2.03 -1.87 6.09
C ILE A 33 0.94 -0.91 5.62
N LYS A 34 0.71 0.19 6.33
CA LYS A 34 -0.28 1.20 5.94
C LYS A 34 0.09 1.85 4.59
N TRP A 35 1.37 2.15 4.36
CA TRP A 35 1.82 2.65 3.06
C TRP A 35 1.61 1.65 1.93
N LEU A 36 1.78 0.35 2.18
CA LEU A 36 1.44 -0.69 1.20
C LEU A 36 -0.06 -0.68 0.88
N GLN A 37 -0.93 -0.52 1.88
CA GLN A 37 -2.37 -0.42 1.66
C GLN A 37 -2.73 0.83 0.82
N VAL A 38 -2.11 1.96 1.09
CA VAL A 38 -2.29 3.20 0.31
C VAL A 38 -1.92 2.99 -1.16
N ARG A 39 -0.74 2.41 -1.43
CA ARG A 39 -0.29 2.10 -2.80
C ARG A 39 -1.22 1.10 -3.50
N ASN A 40 -1.73 0.10 -2.78
CA ASN A 40 -2.68 -0.87 -3.33
C ASN A 40 -4.00 -0.21 -3.70
N LYS A 41 -4.55 0.66 -2.85
CA LYS A 41 -5.78 1.41 -3.14
C LYS A 41 -5.59 2.34 -4.33
N ARG A 42 -4.48 3.08 -4.38
CA ARG A 42 -4.10 3.90 -5.55
C ARG A 42 -4.07 3.07 -6.84
N ASN A 43 -3.37 1.94 -6.83
CA ASN A 43 -3.25 1.07 -8.00
C ASN A 43 -4.61 0.53 -8.45
N ARG A 44 -5.48 0.17 -7.50
CA ARG A 44 -6.86 -0.25 -7.80
C ARG A 44 -7.68 0.86 -8.47
N LEU A 45 -7.63 2.08 -7.95
CA LEU A 45 -8.37 3.21 -8.54
C LEU A 45 -7.88 3.56 -9.95
N LEU A 46 -6.56 3.45 -10.19
CA LEU A 46 -5.98 3.59 -11.53
C LEU A 46 -6.43 2.44 -12.46
N LEU A 47 -6.46 1.21 -11.98
CA LEU A 47 -6.93 0.05 -12.75
C LEU A 47 -8.42 0.18 -13.13
N ASP A 48 -9.26 0.54 -12.15
CA ASP A 48 -10.72 0.69 -12.32
C ASP A 48 -11.10 1.78 -13.34
N THR A 49 -10.17 2.68 -13.65
CA THR A 49 -10.35 3.80 -14.59
C THR A 49 -9.44 3.71 -15.81
N ASP A 50 -8.77 2.58 -16.01
CA ASP A 50 -7.83 2.41 -17.12
C ASP A 50 -8.54 2.45 -18.48
N TRP A 51 -9.76 1.91 -18.53
CA TRP A 51 -10.62 1.93 -19.70
C TRP A 51 -10.86 3.35 -20.27
N VAL A 52 -10.79 4.40 -19.44
CA VAL A 52 -11.00 5.77 -19.90
C VAL A 52 -9.86 6.22 -20.82
N VAL A 53 -8.63 5.82 -20.50
CA VAL A 53 -7.44 6.11 -21.33
C VAL A 53 -7.48 5.28 -22.60
N THR A 54 -7.84 4.00 -22.51
CA THR A 54 -8.02 3.12 -23.68
C THR A 54 -9.08 3.69 -24.62
N LYS A 55 -10.25 4.08 -24.09
CA LYS A 55 -11.32 4.70 -24.88
C LYS A 55 -10.86 5.96 -25.61
N ALA A 56 -10.13 6.84 -24.92
CA ALA A 56 -9.61 8.07 -25.54
C ALA A 56 -8.66 7.77 -26.72
N SER A 57 -7.80 6.75 -26.56
CA SER A 57 -6.91 6.28 -27.62
C SER A 57 -7.68 5.68 -28.79
N ASP A 58 -8.66 4.80 -28.51
CA ASP A 58 -9.41 4.07 -29.53
C ASP A 58 -10.33 4.98 -30.36
N THR A 59 -10.95 5.97 -29.72
CA THR A 59 -11.88 6.89 -30.41
C THR A 59 -11.19 8.12 -30.98
N GLY A 60 -9.91 8.34 -30.65
CA GLY A 60 -9.19 9.59 -30.97
C GLY A 60 -9.75 10.83 -30.26
N VAL A 61 -10.66 10.65 -29.30
CA VAL A 61 -11.25 11.75 -28.52
C VAL A 61 -10.37 11.97 -27.30
N ALA A 62 -9.88 13.20 -27.13
CA ALA A 62 -9.03 13.53 -26.00
C ALA A 62 -9.71 13.23 -24.66
N LEU A 63 -8.90 12.75 -23.70
CA LEU A 63 -9.33 12.58 -22.31
C LEU A 63 -9.75 13.94 -21.74
N SER A 64 -10.86 13.99 -20.99
CA SER A 64 -11.27 15.22 -20.31
C SER A 64 -10.23 15.64 -19.27
N ASP A 65 -10.16 16.94 -18.98
CA ASP A 65 -9.20 17.46 -18.00
C ASP A 65 -9.48 16.93 -16.59
N GLU A 66 -10.75 16.68 -16.25
CA GLU A 66 -11.15 16.04 -14.98
C GLU A 66 -10.52 14.65 -14.83
N TRP A 67 -10.54 13.84 -15.89
CA TRP A 67 -9.92 12.51 -15.88
C TRP A 67 -8.40 12.56 -15.85
N LYS A 68 -7.78 13.54 -16.52
CA LYS A 68 -6.33 13.77 -16.43
C LYS A 68 -5.94 14.13 -15.00
N THR A 69 -6.62 15.10 -14.39
CA THR A 69 -6.39 15.55 -13.02
C THR A 69 -6.57 14.41 -12.03
N TYR A 70 -7.71 13.72 -12.06
CA TYR A 70 -8.00 12.58 -11.19
C TYR A 70 -6.90 11.50 -11.24
N ARG A 71 -6.50 11.08 -12.44
CA ARG A 71 -5.47 10.03 -12.59
C ARG A 71 -4.08 10.53 -12.23
N GLN A 72 -3.79 11.82 -12.40
CA GLN A 72 -2.52 12.40 -11.98
C GLN A 72 -2.41 12.49 -10.47
N GLU A 73 -3.44 13.03 -9.79
CA GLU A 73 -3.50 13.11 -8.33
C GLU A 73 -3.36 11.74 -7.67
N LEU A 74 -3.92 10.69 -8.27
CA LEU A 74 -3.66 9.31 -7.83
C LEU A 74 -2.19 8.92 -7.97
N ARG A 75 -1.55 9.17 -9.12
CA ARG A 75 -0.14 8.79 -9.35
C ARG A 75 0.83 9.55 -8.44
N ASP A 76 0.46 10.76 -8.05
CA ASP A 76 1.25 11.59 -7.16
C ASP A 76 1.27 11.04 -5.71
N LEU A 77 0.34 10.15 -5.34
CA LEU A 77 0.40 9.43 -4.07
C LEU A 77 1.47 8.33 -4.09
N PRO A 78 2.29 8.17 -3.04
CA PRO A 78 2.26 8.91 -1.76
C PRO A 78 3.16 10.16 -1.71
N ALA A 79 3.81 10.58 -2.80
CA ALA A 79 4.80 11.65 -2.78
C ALA A 79 4.24 13.01 -2.29
N THR A 80 2.93 13.24 -2.43
CA THR A 80 2.26 14.49 -2.04
C THR A 80 1.67 14.50 -0.64
N GLN A 81 1.61 13.37 0.06
CA GLN A 81 1.01 13.27 1.40
C GLN A 81 1.90 12.43 2.31
N THR A 82 2.18 12.92 3.52
CA THR A 82 3.13 12.31 4.46
C THR A 82 2.46 11.58 5.63
N ASP A 83 1.19 11.88 5.91
CA ASP A 83 0.42 11.23 6.96
C ASP A 83 -0.31 10.00 6.40
N VAL A 84 0.20 8.82 6.73
CA VAL A 84 -0.35 7.55 6.24
C VAL A 84 -1.74 7.24 6.82
N ASP A 85 -2.09 7.82 7.97
CA ASP A 85 -3.37 7.62 8.63
C ASP A 85 -4.46 8.58 8.10
N ASN A 86 -4.07 9.60 7.34
CA ASN A 86 -4.96 10.63 6.81
C ASN A 86 -4.76 10.88 5.30
N ILE A 87 -4.77 9.80 4.50
CA ILE A 87 -4.65 9.93 3.04
C ILE A 87 -5.99 10.33 2.41
N THR A 88 -5.97 11.47 1.72
CA THR A 88 -7.08 11.94 0.88
C THR A 88 -6.89 11.44 -0.55
N TYR A 89 -7.93 10.80 -1.11
CA TYR A 89 -7.96 10.35 -2.50
C TYR A 89 -8.83 11.31 -3.33
N PRO A 90 -8.49 11.56 -4.60
CA PRO A 90 -9.30 12.43 -5.45
C PRO A 90 -10.68 11.82 -5.70
N THR A 91 -11.68 12.68 -5.90
CA THR A 91 -13.05 12.27 -6.24
C THR A 91 -13.09 11.84 -7.69
N LYS A 92 -13.63 10.65 -7.95
CA LYS A 92 -13.79 10.13 -9.31
C LYS A 92 -14.73 11.04 -10.13
N PRO A 93 -14.35 11.44 -11.35
CA PRO A 93 -15.26 12.15 -12.27
C PRO A 93 -16.50 11.32 -12.62
N ASN A 94 -17.58 12.01 -13.00
CA ASN A 94 -18.84 11.40 -13.45
C ASN A 94 -18.79 10.95 -14.91
#